data_AF-A0A239NEJ7-F1
#
_entry.id   AF-A0A239NEJ7-F1
#
_cell.length_a   1.000
_cell.length_b   1.000
_cell.length_c   1.000
_cell.angle_alpha   90.00
_cell.angle_beta   90.00
_cell.angle_gamma   90.00
#
_symmetry.space_group_name_H-M   'P 1'
#
loop_
_entity.id
_entity.type
_entity.pdbx_description
1 polymer ?
#
loop_
_entity_poly.entity_id
_entity_poly.type
_entity_poly.pdbx_seq_one_letter_code
_entity_poly.pdbx_strand_id
1 'polypeptide(L)'
;MRKLTVSAALIGLTALGVAVPAATSQAAESSAAGAVCDSKWGARNGNMYAWDGYDCNGSPIMVASGDSSNWGAANDRASSVMNRGFTGNLSIVKFFYWQDHQLGHTCLYPGELYADNLSDNYFTDGNVVDNNIRSHQWVNGGCGATLT
;
A
#
# COMPACT_ATOMS: atom_id res chain seq x y z
N MET A 1 -8.68 46.56 6.98
CA MET A 1 -7.51 47.21 7.62
C MET A 1 -6.72 46.09 8.28
N ARG A 2 -5.49 45.73 7.92
CA ARG A 2 -4.28 46.52 7.65
C ARG A 2 -3.60 46.12 6.33
N LYS A 3 -2.89 47.10 5.78
CA LYS A 3 -2.17 47.11 4.51
C LYS A 3 -0.71 46.69 4.73
N LEU A 4 -0.10 46.01 3.76
CA LEU A 4 1.34 46.08 3.53
C LEU A 4 1.58 46.17 2.02
N THR A 5 1.75 47.42 1.57
CA THR A 5 2.33 47.82 0.29
C THR A 5 3.83 47.96 0.47
N VAL A 6 4.67 47.32 -0.35
CA VAL A 6 6.02 47.83 -0.66
C VAL A 6 6.38 47.46 -2.10
N SER A 7 6.95 48.46 -2.77
CA SER A 7 7.17 48.63 -4.20
C SER A 7 8.33 47.84 -4.80
N ALA A 8 8.29 47.75 -6.14
CA ALA A 8 9.31 47.21 -7.02
C ALA A 8 10.65 47.97 -6.98
N ALA A 9 11.74 47.26 -7.27
CA ALA A 9 12.96 47.83 -7.82
C ALA A 9 13.53 46.87 -8.88
N LEU A 10 13.42 47.25 -10.15
CA LEU A 10 14.15 46.70 -11.28
C LEU A 10 15.55 47.32 -11.29
N ILE A 11 16.60 46.49 -11.23
CA ILE A 11 17.94 46.85 -11.71
C ILE A 11 18.46 45.63 -12.47
N GLY A 12 18.68 45.81 -13.77
CA GLY A 12 19.33 44.81 -14.62
C GLY A 12 20.85 44.91 -14.56
N LEU A 13 21.53 43.80 -14.80
CA LEU A 13 22.87 43.81 -15.38
C LEU A 13 23.16 42.47 -16.09
N THR A 14 23.42 42.57 -17.39
CA THR A 14 23.89 41.50 -18.26
C THR A 14 25.36 41.18 -17.98
N ALA A 15 25.72 39.90 -17.85
CA ALA A 15 27.09 39.42 -18.10
C ALA A 15 27.08 37.93 -18.47
N LEU A 16 27.92 37.60 -19.44
CA LEU A 16 27.98 36.35 -20.20
C LEU A 16 28.50 35.15 -19.39
N GLY A 17 27.98 33.97 -19.74
CA GLY A 17 28.82 32.83 -20.14
C GLY A 17 29.56 32.07 -19.04
N VAL A 18 28.84 31.15 -18.38
CA VAL A 18 29.38 29.81 -18.11
C VAL A 18 28.26 28.83 -18.40
N ALA A 19 28.47 27.95 -19.38
CA ALA A 19 27.63 26.77 -19.57
C ALA A 19 27.82 25.85 -18.36
N VAL A 20 27.10 26.13 -17.28
CA VAL A 20 26.87 25.14 -16.23
C VAL A 20 25.95 24.11 -16.87
N PRO A 21 26.26 22.81 -16.80
CA PRO A 21 25.29 21.80 -17.20
C PRO A 21 24.00 22.15 -16.48
N ALA A 22 22.91 22.30 -17.23
CA ALA A 22 21.60 22.21 -16.62
C ALA A 22 21.63 20.85 -15.92
N ALA A 23 21.86 20.86 -14.61
CA ALA A 23 21.48 19.76 -13.76
C ALA A 23 19.98 19.69 -14.01
N THR A 24 19.61 18.80 -14.93
CA THR A 24 18.28 18.24 -14.95
C THR A 24 18.15 17.67 -13.56
N SER A 25 17.54 18.46 -12.67
CA SER A 25 16.90 17.93 -11.49
C SER A 25 15.88 16.94 -12.05
N GLN A 26 16.35 15.72 -12.30
CA GLN A 26 15.50 14.56 -12.27
C GLN A 26 15.02 14.56 -10.82
N ALA A 27 13.92 15.27 -10.58
CA ALA A 27 13.01 14.85 -9.55
C ALA A 27 12.77 13.39 -9.92
N ALA A 28 13.44 12.48 -9.21
CA ALA A 28 13.06 11.08 -9.27
C ALA A 28 11.55 11.14 -9.05
N GLU A 29 10.79 10.72 -10.06
CA GLU A 29 9.36 10.55 -9.98
C GLU A 29 9.15 9.81 -8.66
N SER A 30 8.75 10.52 -7.61
CA SER A 30 8.12 9.87 -6.48
C SER A 30 6.84 9.40 -7.11
N SER A 31 6.85 8.18 -7.65
CA SER A 31 5.64 7.41 -7.81
C SER A 31 4.95 7.55 -6.46
N ALA A 32 3.89 8.35 -6.41
CA ALA A 32 3.11 8.49 -5.20
C ALA A 32 2.83 7.06 -4.73
N ALA A 33 3.26 6.74 -3.51
CA ALA A 33 2.97 5.44 -2.92
C ALA A 33 1.48 5.13 -3.17
N GLY A 34 1.20 3.98 -3.76
CA GLY A 34 -0.16 3.56 -4.12
C GLY A 34 -0.64 3.88 -5.53
N ALA A 35 0.10 4.54 -6.42
CA ALA A 35 -0.42 4.93 -7.75
C ALA A 35 -0.91 3.74 -8.62
N VAL A 36 -0.20 2.62 -8.59
CA VAL A 36 -0.59 1.41 -9.34
C VAL A 36 -1.70 0.67 -8.60
N CYS A 37 -1.67 0.57 -7.27
CA CYS A 37 -2.80 0.07 -6.48
C CYS A 37 -4.08 0.88 -6.73
N ASP A 38 -4.00 2.21 -6.75
CA ASP A 38 -5.09 3.12 -7.07
C ASP A 38 -5.69 2.83 -8.44
N SER A 39 -4.84 2.63 -9.45
CA SER A 39 -5.30 2.33 -10.81
C SER A 39 -6.05 0.98 -10.91
N LYS A 40 -5.74 0.04 -10.00
CA LYS A 40 -6.38 -1.29 -9.92
C LYS A 40 -7.57 -1.30 -8.97
N TRP A 41 -7.65 -0.31 -8.08
CA TRP A 41 -8.79 -0.14 -7.21
C TRP A 41 -10.04 0.18 -8.03
N GLY A 42 -11.18 -0.35 -7.59
CA GLY A 42 -12.44 -0.19 -8.31
C GLY A 42 -13.61 -0.65 -7.47
N ALA A 43 -14.77 -0.81 -8.09
CA ALA A 43 -15.98 -1.26 -7.40
C ALA A 43 -15.72 -2.53 -6.58
N ARG A 44 -16.24 -2.59 -5.35
CA ARG A 44 -16.14 -3.77 -4.51
C ARG A 44 -16.77 -4.97 -5.22
N ASN A 45 -16.09 -6.11 -5.16
CA ASN A 45 -16.48 -7.34 -5.84
C ASN A 45 -16.40 -8.57 -4.93
N GLY A 46 -16.21 -8.38 -3.63
CA GLY A 46 -16.18 -9.46 -2.66
C GLY A 46 -14.85 -10.21 -2.60
N ASN A 47 -13.77 -9.69 -3.19
CA ASN A 47 -12.47 -10.34 -3.19
C ASN A 47 -11.39 -9.56 -2.44
N MET A 48 -10.46 -10.30 -1.86
CA MET A 48 -9.12 -9.86 -1.50
C MET A 48 -8.17 -10.19 -2.64
N TYR A 49 -7.21 -9.30 -2.87
CA TYR A 49 -6.14 -9.48 -3.85
C TYR A 49 -4.78 -9.36 -3.16
N ALA A 50 -3.80 -10.12 -3.61
CA ALA A 50 -2.41 -10.00 -3.19
C ALA A 50 -1.47 -10.04 -4.41
N TRP A 51 -0.36 -9.31 -4.33
CA TRP A 51 0.67 -9.22 -5.37
C TRP A 51 2.04 -9.53 -4.81
N ASP A 52 2.89 -10.10 -5.66
CA ASP A 52 4.30 -10.36 -5.34
C ASP A 52 5.10 -9.04 -5.29
N GLY A 53 4.75 -8.08 -6.16
CA GLY A 53 5.37 -6.76 -6.17
C GLY A 53 4.67 -5.75 -5.28
N TYR A 54 5.45 -4.76 -4.82
CA TYR A 54 4.92 -3.53 -4.22
C TYR A 54 3.98 -2.79 -5.16
N ASP A 55 3.14 -1.92 -4.59
CA ASP A 55 2.16 -1.08 -5.30
C ASP A 55 1.26 -1.89 -6.23
N CYS A 56 0.87 -3.11 -5.82
CA CYS A 56 -0.01 -3.98 -6.59
C CYS A 56 0.53 -4.28 -8.01
N ASN A 57 1.86 -4.25 -8.17
CA ASN A 57 2.50 -4.40 -9.47
C ASN A 57 2.36 -5.83 -10.01
N GLY A 58 2.19 -5.94 -11.33
CA GLY A 58 2.01 -7.21 -12.01
C GLY A 58 0.61 -7.81 -11.86
N SER A 59 0.54 -9.13 -12.06
CA SER A 59 -0.68 -9.93 -11.90
C SER A 59 -0.83 -10.38 -10.44
N PRO A 60 -2.05 -10.45 -9.91
CA PRO A 60 -2.26 -10.92 -8.54
C PRO A 60 -1.83 -12.39 -8.40
N ILE A 61 -1.11 -12.68 -7.33
CA ILE A 61 -0.73 -14.05 -6.94
C ILE A 61 -1.83 -14.75 -6.14
N MET A 62 -2.75 -13.95 -5.56
CA MET A 62 -3.96 -14.44 -4.92
C MET A 62 -5.13 -13.54 -5.23
N VAL A 63 -6.28 -14.17 -5.52
CA VAL A 63 -7.60 -13.55 -5.55
C VAL A 63 -8.56 -14.48 -4.81
N ALA A 64 -9.18 -14.01 -3.73
CA ALA A 64 -10.00 -14.87 -2.88
C ALA A 64 -11.24 -14.15 -2.35
N SER A 65 -12.40 -14.81 -2.45
CA SER A 65 -13.69 -14.30 -1.95
C SER A 65 -14.09 -14.84 -0.57
N GLY A 66 -13.35 -15.82 -0.07
CA GLY A 66 -13.58 -16.43 1.24
C GLY A 66 -12.26 -16.79 1.90
N ASP A 67 -12.34 -17.33 3.11
CA ASP A 67 -11.18 -17.72 3.91
C ASP A 67 -10.28 -18.71 3.17
N SER A 68 -8.98 -18.63 3.44
CA SER A 68 -8.00 -19.58 2.95
C SER A 68 -7.04 -19.94 4.08
N SER A 69 -7.09 -21.20 4.51
CA SER A 69 -6.20 -21.73 5.55
C SER A 69 -4.76 -21.95 5.07
N ASN A 70 -4.51 -21.95 3.75
CA ASN A 70 -3.18 -22.10 3.19
C ASN A 70 -3.13 -21.51 1.77
N TRP A 71 -2.22 -20.57 1.53
CA TRP A 71 -2.05 -19.93 0.22
C TRP A 71 -1.24 -20.77 -0.77
N GLY A 72 -0.67 -21.89 -0.32
CA GLY A 72 0.05 -22.84 -1.17
C GLY A 72 1.22 -22.18 -1.89
N ALA A 73 1.20 -22.16 -3.22
CA ALA A 73 2.26 -21.57 -4.04
C ALA A 73 2.40 -20.03 -3.90
N ALA A 74 1.44 -19.37 -3.26
CA ALA A 74 1.48 -17.95 -2.93
C ALA A 74 1.92 -17.65 -1.49
N ASN A 75 2.20 -18.68 -0.68
CA ASN A 75 2.78 -18.50 0.66
C ASN A 75 4.07 -17.70 0.56
N ASP A 76 4.28 -16.79 1.52
CA ASP A 76 5.54 -16.07 1.71
C ASP A 76 5.99 -15.24 0.50
N ARG A 77 5.03 -14.71 -0.28
CA ARG A 77 5.31 -13.96 -1.51
C ARG A 77 4.66 -12.60 -1.62
N ALA A 78 3.62 -12.32 -0.83
CA ALA A 78 2.89 -11.08 -1.00
C ALA A 78 3.70 -9.90 -0.45
N SER A 79 3.85 -8.86 -1.27
CA SER A 79 4.46 -7.58 -0.91
C SER A 79 3.44 -6.41 -0.94
N SER A 80 2.24 -6.65 -1.48
CA SER A 80 1.11 -5.73 -1.38
C SER A 80 -0.24 -6.48 -1.43
N VAL A 81 -1.28 -5.89 -0.84
CA VAL A 81 -2.63 -6.50 -0.75
C VAL A 81 -3.74 -5.47 -0.91
N MET A 82 -4.94 -5.90 -1.29
CA MET A 82 -6.10 -5.04 -1.51
C MET A 82 -7.40 -5.71 -1.05
N ASN A 83 -8.23 -4.96 -0.32
CA ASN A 83 -9.54 -5.40 0.17
C ASN A 83 -10.66 -4.77 -0.67
N ARG A 84 -11.00 -5.38 -1.80
CA ARG A 84 -12.23 -5.08 -2.57
C ARG A 84 -13.42 -5.95 -2.12
N GLY A 85 -13.36 -6.39 -0.87
CA GLY A 85 -14.31 -7.28 -0.24
C GLY A 85 -15.59 -6.61 0.22
N PHE A 86 -16.21 -7.26 1.20
CA PHE A 86 -17.53 -6.92 1.73
C PHE A 86 -17.53 -5.61 2.53
N THR A 87 -18.72 -5.08 2.79
CA THR A 87 -18.96 -3.98 3.74
C THR A 87 -20.03 -4.39 4.73
N GLY A 88 -20.00 -3.83 5.94
CA GLY A 88 -20.96 -4.14 7.01
C GLY A 88 -20.63 -5.40 7.81
N ASN A 89 -20.57 -6.56 7.17
CA ASN A 89 -20.28 -7.84 7.83
C ASN A 89 -19.13 -8.56 7.10
N LEU A 90 -18.25 -9.22 7.85
CA LEU A 90 -17.03 -9.91 7.37
C LEU A 90 -16.22 -9.01 6.44
N SER A 91 -16.06 -7.74 6.83
CA SER A 91 -15.52 -6.70 5.94
C SER A 91 -14.01 -6.48 6.07
N ILE A 92 -13.39 -7.07 7.10
CA ILE A 92 -11.96 -6.96 7.37
C ILE A 92 -11.27 -8.21 6.89
N VAL A 93 -10.17 -8.08 6.14
CA VAL A 93 -9.30 -9.22 5.85
C VAL A 93 -8.26 -9.32 6.94
N LYS A 94 -8.22 -10.45 7.62
CA LYS A 94 -7.21 -10.78 8.62
C LYS A 94 -6.21 -11.75 8.01
N PHE A 95 -4.97 -11.33 7.90
CA PHE A 95 -3.85 -12.12 7.38
C PHE A 95 -3.05 -12.71 8.53
N PHE A 96 -2.54 -13.92 8.34
CA PHE A 96 -1.79 -14.65 9.35
C PHE A 96 -0.41 -15.06 8.85
N TYR A 97 0.55 -15.03 9.77
CA TYR A 97 1.94 -15.43 9.55
C TYR A 97 2.05 -16.92 9.20
N TRP A 98 1.13 -17.74 9.72
CA TRP A 98 1.14 -19.18 9.47
C TRP A 98 -0.14 -19.69 8.80
N GLN A 99 -0.08 -20.95 8.39
CA GLN A 99 -1.22 -21.69 7.88
C GLN A 99 -2.26 -21.93 8.99
N ASP A 100 -3.47 -22.31 8.59
CA ASP A 100 -4.60 -22.61 9.46
C ASP A 100 -4.95 -21.47 10.43
N HIS A 101 -4.68 -20.22 10.02
CA HIS A 101 -4.96 -19.00 10.77
C HIS A 101 -4.25 -18.95 12.13
N GLN A 102 -3.00 -19.39 12.17
CA GLN A 102 -2.19 -19.47 13.37
C GLN A 102 -1.10 -18.38 13.46
N LEU A 103 -0.55 -18.23 14.66
CA LEU A 103 0.50 -17.27 15.03
C LEU A 103 0.06 -15.81 14.88
N GLY A 104 1.00 -14.90 14.62
CA GLY A 104 0.71 -13.48 14.50
C GLY A 104 -0.26 -13.18 13.36
N HIS A 105 -1.03 -12.11 13.55
CA HIS A 105 -1.99 -11.64 12.57
C HIS A 105 -1.88 -10.13 12.35
N THR A 106 -2.41 -9.67 11.22
CA THR A 106 -2.62 -8.25 10.91
C THR A 106 -3.89 -8.12 10.09
N CYS A 107 -4.44 -6.92 10.00
CA CYS A 107 -5.72 -6.68 9.35
C CYS A 107 -5.64 -5.58 8.29
N LEU A 108 -6.42 -5.74 7.22
CA LEU A 108 -6.73 -4.70 6.27
C LEU A 108 -8.21 -4.36 6.36
N TYR A 109 -8.51 -3.17 6.86
CA TYR A 109 -9.89 -2.70 6.99
C TYR A 109 -10.47 -2.35 5.62
N PRO A 110 -11.80 -2.44 5.45
CA PRO A 110 -12.42 -2.08 4.18
C PRO A 110 -12.14 -0.61 3.81
N GLY A 111 -12.05 0.30 4.78
CA GLY A 111 -11.79 1.72 4.55
C GLY A 111 -10.37 2.05 4.08
N GLU A 112 -9.40 1.15 4.33
CA GLU A 112 -7.99 1.33 3.96
C GLU A 112 -7.73 1.00 2.49
N LEU A 113 -8.66 0.29 1.85
CA LEU A 113 -8.64 -0.09 0.43
C LEU A 113 -7.53 -1.09 0.10
N TYR A 114 -6.27 -0.75 0.33
CA TYR A 114 -5.10 -1.56 0.04
C TYR A 114 -3.93 -1.19 0.98
N ALA A 115 -2.96 -2.10 1.08
CA ALA A 115 -1.63 -1.83 1.59
C ALA A 115 -0.66 -2.04 0.42
N ASP A 116 -0.06 -0.95 -0.06
CA ASP A 116 0.78 -0.93 -1.25
C ASP A 116 2.22 -1.40 -0.95
N ASN A 117 2.64 -1.31 0.32
CA ASN A 117 3.93 -1.77 0.80
C ASN A 117 3.80 -2.54 2.11
N LEU A 118 4.11 -3.85 2.12
CA LEU A 118 4.05 -4.67 3.33
C LEU A 118 5.35 -4.65 4.16
N SER A 119 6.43 -4.04 3.66
CA SER A 119 7.78 -4.12 4.28
C SER A 119 7.93 -3.33 5.57
N ASP A 120 7.01 -2.40 5.85
CA ASP A 120 6.93 -1.62 7.09
C ASP A 120 5.73 -2.02 7.97
N ASN A 121 5.06 -3.12 7.62
CA ASN A 121 3.96 -3.69 8.40
C ASN A 121 4.42 -4.91 9.18
N TYR A 122 3.81 -5.09 10.36
CA TYR A 122 4.15 -6.16 11.28
C TYR A 122 2.91 -6.93 11.72
N PHE A 123 3.05 -8.25 11.82
CA PHE A 123 2.09 -9.09 12.52
C PHE A 123 2.12 -8.79 14.03
N THR A 124 1.08 -9.18 14.75
CA THR A 124 1.02 -9.02 16.22
C THR A 124 2.13 -9.71 17.00
N ASP A 125 2.84 -10.66 16.40
CA ASP A 125 3.99 -11.35 17.01
C ASP A 125 5.35 -10.69 16.66
N GLY A 126 5.32 -9.57 15.93
CA GLY A 126 6.49 -8.77 15.58
C GLY A 126 7.21 -9.19 14.30
N ASN A 127 6.76 -10.25 13.61
CA ASN A 127 7.30 -10.58 12.28
C ASN A 127 6.85 -9.55 11.23
N VAL A 128 7.71 -9.24 10.27
CA VAL A 128 7.34 -8.40 9.12
C VAL A 128 6.31 -9.12 8.26
N VAL A 129 5.36 -8.37 7.69
CA VAL A 129 4.26 -8.95 6.88
C VAL A 129 4.71 -9.30 5.47
N ASP A 130 5.58 -8.46 4.90
CA ASP A 130 6.18 -8.67 3.58
C ASP A 130 6.74 -10.08 3.44
N ASN A 131 6.32 -10.77 2.39
CA ASN A 131 6.77 -12.13 2.07
C ASN A 131 6.59 -13.14 3.21
N ASN A 132 5.56 -12.97 4.07
CA ASN A 132 5.34 -13.86 5.22
C ASN A 132 3.85 -14.20 5.47
N ILE A 133 2.94 -13.84 4.55
CA ILE A 133 1.52 -14.24 4.65
C ILE A 133 1.34 -15.67 4.15
N ARG A 134 0.58 -16.49 4.90
CA ARG A 134 0.28 -17.89 4.54
C ARG A 134 -1.18 -18.30 4.62
N SER A 135 -2.01 -17.54 5.35
CA SER A 135 -3.44 -17.78 5.42
C SER A 135 -4.21 -16.48 5.69
N HIS A 136 -5.51 -16.46 5.41
CA HIS A 136 -6.36 -15.31 5.67
C HIS A 136 -7.81 -15.68 5.99
N GLN A 137 -8.49 -14.80 6.72
CA GLN A 137 -9.92 -14.89 6.99
C GLN A 137 -10.63 -13.56 6.81
N TRP A 138 -11.91 -13.61 6.47
CA TRP A 138 -12.80 -12.47 6.59
C TRP A 138 -13.39 -12.41 8.00
N VAL A 139 -13.25 -11.27 8.66
CA VAL A 139 -13.66 -11.09 10.06
C VAL A 139 -14.42 -9.77 10.28
N ASN A 140 -15.06 -9.66 11.43
CA ASN A 140 -15.71 -8.42 11.90
C ASN A 140 -14.87 -7.64 12.93
N GLY A 141 -13.74 -8.20 13.36
CA GLY A 141 -12.91 -7.63 14.40
C GLY A 141 -11.83 -8.61 14.86
N GLY A 142 -11.29 -8.40 16.06
CA GLY A 142 -10.18 -9.22 16.57
C GLY A 142 -8.84 -8.91 15.92
N CYS A 143 -8.67 -7.66 15.47
CA CYS A 143 -7.44 -7.13 14.91
C CYS A 143 -6.56 -6.58 16.04
N GLY A 144 -5.33 -7.09 16.15
CA GLY A 144 -4.34 -6.62 17.11
C GLY A 144 -3.23 -5.78 16.46
N ALA A 145 -3.17 -5.82 15.13
CA ALA A 145 -2.30 -5.01 14.27
C ALA A 145 -3.09 -4.70 12.99
N THR A 146 -2.71 -3.61 12.33
CA THR A 146 -3.35 -3.11 11.11
C THR A 146 -2.27 -2.78 10.09
N LEU A 147 -2.55 -3.05 8.82
CA LEU A 147 -1.71 -2.61 7.70
C LEU A 147 -1.85 -1.10 7.51
N THR A 148 -0.88 -0.47 6.84
CA THR A 148 -0.89 0.97 6.56
C THR A 148 -0.72 1.25 5.09
#